data_AF-A0A9D7RJM4-F1
#
_entry.id   AF-A0A9D7RJM4-F1
#
_cell.length_a   1.000
_cell.length_b   1.000
_cell.length_c   1.000
_cell.angle_alpha   90.00
_cell.angle_beta   90.00
_cell.angle_gamma   90.00
#
_symmetry.space_group_name_H-M   'P 1'
#
loop_
_entity.id
_entity.type
_entity.pdbx_description
1 polymer ?
#
loop_
_entity_poly.entity_id
_entity_poly.type
_entity_poly.pdbx_seq_one_letter_code
_entity_poly.pdbx_strand_id
1 'polypeptide(L)'
;MFTKYTNGRELYWSTSPDGKTWAPDQKLAGIGGHYQITNLRGNTLVTAFNYHPGGDVDKRTNLYVMKTADGGKTWQTIGGEILQTPLTNPYGPALVKDYAAEGKLVYLNDLNFDQAGNPIVLAVIGKSAKPGPNNGPREWVVIHWKGTHWEFHKVCESTHNYDMGSIYIEPKLWRIIGPTAAGPQQYGTGGEMVLWESNDEGKTWTKIRNLTEKSPRNHPMPATSIARKCGFLRLLGRW
;
A
#
# COMPACT_ATOMS: atom_id res chain seq x y z
N MET A 1 4.91 -14.10 3.13
CA MET A 1 5.77 -13.09 2.47
C MET A 1 6.64 -12.45 3.53
N PHE A 2 7.92 -12.21 3.26
CA PHE A 2 8.84 -11.56 4.21
C PHE A 2 10.03 -10.96 3.47
N THR A 3 10.85 -10.25 4.24
CA THR A 3 12.06 -9.59 3.74
C THR A 3 13.30 -10.30 4.29
N LYS A 4 14.34 -10.42 3.46
CA LYS A 4 15.69 -10.82 3.89
C LYS A 4 16.74 -9.80 3.46
N TYR A 5 17.87 -9.80 4.18
CA TYR A 5 19.02 -8.97 3.89
C TYR A 5 20.16 -9.83 3.33
N THR A 6 20.10 -10.11 2.03
CA THR A 6 21.03 -11.01 1.33
C THR A 6 21.93 -10.26 0.36
N ASN A 7 21.39 -9.27 -0.35
CA ASN A 7 22.16 -8.29 -1.11
C ASN A 7 21.46 -6.93 -1.02
N GLY A 8 21.43 -6.39 0.20
CA GLY A 8 20.44 -5.37 0.57
C GLY A 8 19.08 -6.00 0.87
N ARG A 9 18.05 -5.16 0.95
CA ARG A 9 16.71 -5.57 1.37
C ARG A 9 15.93 -6.21 0.22
N GLU A 10 15.72 -7.52 0.25
CA GLU A 10 15.11 -8.31 -0.83
C GLU A 10 13.79 -8.96 -0.36
N LEU A 11 12.88 -9.22 -1.30
CA LEU A 11 11.58 -9.85 -1.00
C LEU A 11 11.62 -11.34 -1.21
N TYR A 12 10.97 -12.06 -0.31
CA TYR A 12 10.94 -13.51 -0.28
C TYR A 12 9.54 -14.02 0.09
N TRP A 13 9.30 -15.29 -0.19
CA TRP A 13 8.18 -16.05 0.34
C TRP A 13 8.62 -17.45 0.76
N SER A 14 7.80 -18.04 1.61
CA SER A 14 7.83 -19.46 1.94
C SER A 14 6.40 -19.89 2.23
N THR A 15 6.14 -21.19 2.07
CA THR A 15 4.85 -21.81 2.33
C THR A 15 4.99 -22.79 3.48
N SER A 16 3.94 -22.92 4.27
CA SER A 16 3.84 -23.93 5.30
C SER A 16 2.44 -24.53 5.29
N PRO A 17 2.29 -25.87 5.33
CA PRO A 17 0.98 -26.50 5.44
C PRO A 17 0.36 -26.34 6.83
N ASP A 18 1.16 -26.09 7.88
CA ASP A 18 0.73 -26.11 9.28
C ASP A 18 1.16 -24.87 10.10
N GLY A 19 1.88 -23.93 9.47
CA GLY A 19 2.45 -22.74 10.10
C GLY A 19 3.70 -23.01 10.96
N LYS A 20 4.18 -24.26 11.04
CA LYS A 20 5.32 -24.67 11.89
C LYS A 20 6.48 -25.19 11.05
N THR A 21 6.21 -26.10 10.11
CA THR A 21 7.21 -26.62 9.18
C THR A 21 7.15 -25.81 7.90
N TRP A 22 8.23 -25.12 7.58
CA TRP A 22 8.31 -24.20 6.45
C TRP A 22 9.16 -24.80 5.32
N ALA A 23 8.72 -24.59 4.08
CA ALA A 23 9.51 -24.88 2.90
C ALA A 23 10.75 -23.96 2.84
N PRO A 24 11.79 -24.31 2.06
CA PRO A 24 12.89 -23.40 1.79
C PRO A 24 12.40 -22.05 1.23
N ASP A 25 13.06 -20.99 1.68
CA ASP A 25 12.70 -19.62 1.30
C ASP A 25 13.02 -19.37 -0.19
N GLN A 26 12.07 -18.75 -0.89
CA GLN A 26 12.18 -18.44 -2.32
C GLN A 26 12.23 -16.92 -2.51
N LYS A 27 13.12 -16.44 -3.38
CA LYS A 27 13.32 -15.00 -3.63
C LYS A 27 12.31 -14.49 -4.66
N LEU A 28 11.54 -13.47 -4.30
CA LEU A 28 10.55 -12.79 -5.14
C LEU A 28 11.17 -11.67 -5.97
N ALA A 29 11.92 -10.80 -5.31
CA ALA A 29 12.47 -9.61 -5.95
C ALA A 29 13.81 -9.24 -5.32
N GLY A 30 14.81 -9.06 -6.19
CA GLY A 30 16.17 -8.64 -5.88
C GLY A 30 16.55 -7.33 -6.55
N ILE A 31 15.61 -6.41 -6.72
CA ILE A 31 15.80 -5.14 -7.45
C ILE A 31 16.18 -3.95 -6.55
N GLY A 32 16.67 -4.23 -5.34
CA GLY A 32 17.23 -3.25 -4.41
C GLY A 32 16.21 -2.63 -3.46
N GLY A 33 15.98 -3.23 -2.29
CA GLY A 33 15.19 -2.65 -1.19
C GLY A 33 13.69 -2.52 -1.44
N HIS A 34 12.84 -2.99 -0.53
CA HIS A 34 11.39 -3.00 -0.78
C HIS A 34 10.57 -2.83 0.50
N TYR A 35 9.53 -2.00 0.47
CA TYR A 35 8.36 -2.18 1.33
C TYR A 35 7.29 -2.95 0.58
N GLN A 36 6.57 -3.80 1.31
CA GLN A 36 5.60 -4.74 0.75
C GLN A 36 4.33 -4.74 1.59
N ILE A 37 3.19 -4.72 0.90
CA ILE A 37 1.88 -5.05 1.45
C ILE A 37 1.33 -6.26 0.70
N THR A 38 0.55 -7.09 1.39
CA THR A 38 0.00 -8.32 0.84
C THR A 38 -1.40 -8.53 1.39
N ASN A 39 -2.31 -8.98 0.55
CA ASN A 39 -3.64 -9.40 0.98
C ASN A 39 -4.09 -10.64 0.18
N LEU A 40 -5.10 -11.35 0.69
CA LEU A 40 -5.60 -12.60 0.16
C LEU A 40 -7.11 -12.47 -0.12
N ARG A 41 -7.54 -12.95 -1.29
CA ARG A 41 -8.96 -13.12 -1.61
C ARG A 41 -9.19 -14.53 -2.14
N GLY A 42 -9.95 -15.33 -1.40
CA GLY A 42 -10.03 -16.76 -1.67
C GLY A 42 -8.63 -17.38 -1.63
N ASN A 43 -8.21 -18.01 -2.73
CA ASN A 43 -6.86 -18.60 -2.85
C ASN A 43 -5.86 -17.68 -3.56
N THR A 44 -6.28 -16.49 -4.00
CA THR A 44 -5.40 -15.56 -4.73
C THR A 44 -4.76 -14.59 -3.75
N LEU A 45 -3.45 -14.73 -3.59
CA LEU A 45 -2.60 -13.78 -2.87
C LEU A 45 -2.16 -12.69 -3.84
N VAL A 46 -2.38 -11.44 -3.48
CA VAL A 46 -1.85 -10.28 -4.21
C VAL A 46 -0.86 -9.56 -3.32
N THR A 47 0.27 -9.18 -3.90
CA THR A 47 1.26 -8.35 -3.23
C THR A 47 1.58 -7.12 -4.07
N ALA A 48 1.68 -6.00 -3.38
CA ALA A 48 2.17 -4.75 -3.94
C ALA A 48 3.44 -4.33 -3.20
N PHE A 49 4.42 -3.83 -3.94
CA PHE A 49 5.68 -3.36 -3.37
C PHE A 49 6.28 -2.21 -4.18
N ASN A 50 7.16 -1.46 -3.53
CA ASN A 50 8.02 -0.46 -4.16
C ASN A 50 9.47 -0.99 -4.21
N TYR A 51 10.37 -0.27 -4.87
CA TYR A 51 11.80 -0.55 -4.78
C TYR A 51 12.61 0.68 -4.37
N HIS A 52 13.82 0.47 -3.87
CA HIS A 52 14.76 1.49 -3.40
C HIS A 52 16.00 1.51 -4.30
N PRO A 53 16.07 2.35 -5.35
CA PRO A 53 17.23 2.44 -6.24
C PRO A 53 18.56 2.47 -5.47
N GLY A 54 19.45 1.51 -5.75
CA GLY A 54 20.74 1.37 -5.06
C GLY A 54 20.68 0.98 -3.58
N GLY A 55 19.52 0.53 -3.09
CA GLY A 55 19.28 0.21 -1.68
C GLY A 55 18.96 1.40 -0.79
N ASP A 56 18.82 2.61 -1.35
CA ASP A 56 18.59 3.85 -0.61
C ASP A 56 17.12 4.00 -0.19
N VAL A 57 16.87 3.89 1.13
CA VAL A 57 15.52 3.93 1.72
C VAL A 57 14.78 5.25 1.50
N ASP A 58 15.50 6.33 1.18
CA ASP A 58 14.92 7.64 0.90
C ASP A 58 14.55 7.82 -0.59
N LYS A 59 14.85 6.82 -1.43
CA LYS A 59 14.53 6.82 -2.86
C LYS A 59 13.41 5.85 -3.23
N ARG A 60 12.63 5.38 -2.26
CA ARG A 60 11.55 4.42 -2.46
C ARG A 60 10.58 4.88 -3.55
N THR A 61 10.47 4.13 -4.64
CA THR A 61 9.72 4.55 -5.83
C THR A 61 9.18 3.33 -6.57
N ASN A 62 8.52 3.60 -7.69
CA ASN A 62 7.73 2.68 -8.51
C ASN A 62 6.67 1.91 -7.72
N LEU A 63 5.74 1.34 -8.46
CA LEU A 63 4.75 0.41 -7.94
C LEU A 63 4.79 -0.86 -8.76
N TYR A 64 4.94 -1.98 -8.07
CA TYR A 64 4.81 -3.31 -8.63
C TYR A 64 3.62 -4.00 -7.98
N VAL A 65 2.84 -4.73 -8.75
CA VAL A 65 1.74 -5.54 -8.23
C VAL A 65 1.72 -6.87 -8.97
N MET A 66 1.70 -7.96 -8.20
CA MET A 66 1.66 -9.32 -8.74
C MET A 66 0.79 -10.22 -7.88
N LYS A 67 0.37 -11.35 -8.46
CA LYS A 67 -0.50 -12.31 -7.81
C LYS A 67 0.02 -13.74 -7.95
N THR A 68 -0.42 -14.58 -7.04
CA THR A 68 -0.31 -16.04 -7.13
C THR A 68 -1.60 -16.66 -6.62
N ALA A 69 -2.04 -17.76 -7.24
CA ALA A 69 -3.22 -18.52 -6.83
C ALA A 69 -2.87 -19.95 -6.35
N ASP A 70 -1.59 -20.31 -6.33
CA ASP A 70 -1.10 -21.66 -6.07
C ASP A 70 -0.01 -21.71 -4.98
N GLY A 71 0.00 -20.71 -4.11
CA GLY A 71 0.97 -20.60 -3.01
C GLY A 71 2.36 -20.13 -3.46
N GLY A 72 2.47 -19.47 -4.60
CA GLY A 72 3.73 -18.94 -5.13
C GLY A 72 4.51 -19.94 -5.97
N LYS A 73 3.89 -21.02 -6.45
CA LYS A 73 4.51 -21.90 -7.46
C LYS A 73 4.55 -21.19 -8.82
N THR A 74 3.52 -20.42 -9.12
CA THR A 74 3.48 -19.49 -10.24
C THR A 74 3.13 -18.08 -9.77
N TRP A 75 3.84 -17.10 -10.33
CA TRP A 75 3.58 -15.68 -10.14
C TRP A 75 3.12 -15.07 -11.46
N GLN A 76 2.16 -14.16 -11.39
CA GLN A 76 1.59 -13.50 -12.55
C GLN A 76 1.42 -12.00 -12.33
N THR A 77 1.41 -11.23 -13.40
CA THR A 77 0.83 -9.88 -13.39
C THR A 77 -0.65 -9.97 -13.03
N ILE A 78 -1.27 -8.85 -12.63
CA ILE A 78 -2.71 -8.84 -12.36
C ILE A 78 -3.53 -9.21 -13.61
N GLY A 79 -3.05 -8.84 -14.80
CA GLY A 79 -3.60 -9.24 -16.10
C GLY A 79 -3.39 -10.71 -16.50
N GLY A 80 -2.56 -11.48 -15.77
CA GLY A 80 -2.40 -12.92 -15.96
C GLY A 80 -1.15 -13.37 -16.72
N GLU A 81 -0.29 -12.45 -17.14
CA GLU A 81 1.01 -12.79 -17.73
C GLU A 81 1.91 -13.46 -16.68
N ILE A 82 2.55 -14.58 -17.03
CA ILE A 82 3.43 -15.32 -16.12
C ILE A 82 4.74 -14.55 -15.93
N LEU A 83 5.15 -14.43 -14.67
CA LEU A 83 6.37 -13.74 -14.25
C LEU A 83 7.45 -14.74 -13.85
N GLN A 84 8.69 -14.44 -14.22
CA GLN A 84 9.87 -15.16 -13.76
C GLN A 84 10.38 -14.53 -12.47
N THR A 85 10.50 -15.33 -11.41
CA THR A 85 11.05 -14.92 -10.11
C THR A 85 12.43 -15.55 -9.88
N PRO A 86 13.37 -14.86 -9.23
CA PRO A 86 13.24 -13.50 -8.70
C PRO A 86 13.21 -12.44 -9.80
N LEU A 87 12.46 -11.36 -9.56
CA LEU A 87 12.65 -10.15 -10.36
C LEU A 87 14.07 -9.61 -10.12
N THR A 88 14.84 -9.45 -11.20
CA THR A 88 16.23 -8.94 -11.16
C THR A 88 16.40 -7.63 -11.93
N ASN A 89 15.38 -7.21 -12.69
CA ASN A 89 15.33 -5.93 -13.38
C ASN A 89 14.15 -5.11 -12.85
N PRO A 90 14.33 -3.84 -12.45
CA PRO A 90 13.23 -2.97 -12.03
C PRO A 90 12.25 -2.64 -13.15
N TYR A 91 12.63 -2.84 -14.41
CA TYR A 91 11.75 -2.67 -15.55
C TYR A 91 11.32 -4.04 -16.10
N GLY A 92 10.01 -4.24 -16.19
CA GLY A 92 9.42 -5.48 -16.67
C GLY A 92 7.91 -5.55 -16.43
N PRO A 93 7.26 -6.67 -16.76
CA PRO A 93 5.79 -6.77 -16.78
C PRO A 93 5.12 -6.57 -15.41
N ALA A 94 5.85 -6.76 -14.31
CA ALA A 94 5.33 -6.52 -12.96
C ALA A 94 5.21 -5.03 -12.59
N LEU A 95 5.86 -4.12 -13.35
CA LEU A 95 5.85 -2.69 -13.11
C LEU A 95 4.49 -2.10 -13.50
N VAL A 96 3.74 -1.63 -12.51
CA VAL A 96 2.45 -0.96 -12.69
C VAL A 96 2.62 0.51 -13.00
N LYS A 97 3.57 1.18 -12.33
CA LYS A 97 3.83 2.61 -12.52
C LYS A 97 5.28 2.96 -12.25
N ASP A 98 5.92 3.57 -13.25
CA ASP A 98 7.26 4.14 -13.15
C ASP A 98 7.20 5.55 -12.53
N TYR A 99 7.18 5.60 -11.20
CA TYR A 99 7.26 6.86 -10.47
C TYR A 99 8.68 7.44 -10.43
N ALA A 100 9.70 6.62 -10.69
CA ALA A 100 11.09 7.07 -10.75
C ALA A 100 11.28 8.04 -11.92
N ALA A 101 10.75 7.71 -13.10
CA ALA A 101 10.73 8.59 -14.25
C ALA A 101 9.97 9.91 -14.01
N GLU A 102 9.00 9.92 -13.09
CA GLU A 102 8.27 11.12 -12.66
C GLU A 102 8.96 11.89 -11.52
N GLY A 103 10.11 11.42 -11.02
CA GLY A 103 10.78 12.02 -9.86
C GLY A 103 9.97 11.93 -8.57
N LYS A 104 9.13 10.89 -8.43
CA LYS A 104 8.22 10.69 -7.30
C LYS A 104 8.63 9.48 -6.45
N LEU A 105 8.24 9.53 -5.18
CA LEU A 105 8.42 8.49 -4.19
C LEU A 105 7.08 7.87 -3.81
N VAL A 106 7.10 6.60 -3.42
CA VAL A 106 5.89 5.80 -3.16
C VAL A 106 5.95 5.19 -1.76
N TYR A 107 4.96 5.53 -0.93
CA TYR A 107 4.79 5.01 0.42
C TYR A 107 3.48 4.23 0.47
N LEU A 108 3.58 2.91 0.58
CA LEU A 108 2.43 2.01 0.51
C LEU A 108 1.69 1.99 1.86
N ASN A 109 0.37 2.11 1.80
CA ASN A 109 -0.50 2.10 2.98
C ASN A 109 -1.26 0.78 3.11
N ASP A 110 -2.11 0.45 2.14
CA ASP A 110 -3.03 -0.68 2.25
C ASP A 110 -3.38 -1.30 0.88
N LEU A 111 -3.81 -2.56 0.89
CA LEU A 111 -4.19 -3.34 -0.29
C LEU A 111 -5.49 -4.07 0.00
N ASN A 112 -6.51 -3.81 -0.81
CA ASN A 112 -7.81 -4.46 -0.70
C ASN A 112 -8.33 -4.86 -2.10
N PHE A 113 -9.56 -5.34 -2.18
CA PHE A 113 -10.16 -5.82 -3.43
C PHE A 113 -11.56 -5.24 -3.62
N ASP A 114 -11.90 -4.92 -4.86
CA ASP A 114 -13.29 -4.62 -5.21
C ASP A 114 -14.20 -5.87 -5.17
N GLN A 115 -15.47 -5.70 -5.50
CA GLN A 115 -16.43 -6.80 -5.54
C GLN A 115 -16.10 -7.89 -6.59
N ALA A 116 -15.43 -7.54 -7.67
CA ALA A 116 -14.97 -8.49 -8.68
C ALA A 116 -13.65 -9.18 -8.28
N GLY A 117 -12.94 -8.64 -7.29
CA GLY A 117 -11.64 -9.16 -6.85
C GLY A 117 -10.47 -8.48 -7.49
N ASN A 118 -10.68 -7.35 -8.17
CA ASN A 118 -9.59 -6.58 -8.68
C ASN A 118 -8.88 -5.86 -7.52
N PRO A 119 -7.54 -5.86 -7.51
CA PRO A 119 -6.79 -5.23 -6.44
C PRO A 119 -6.90 -3.71 -6.48
N ILE A 120 -6.93 -3.14 -5.28
CA ILE A 120 -6.93 -1.71 -4.98
C ILE A 120 -5.78 -1.44 -4.03
N VAL A 121 -4.83 -0.60 -4.43
CA VAL A 121 -3.70 -0.15 -3.60
C VAL A 121 -3.94 1.27 -3.15
N LEU A 122 -3.79 1.53 -1.85
CA LEU A 122 -3.70 2.87 -1.29
C LEU A 122 -2.23 3.21 -1.04
N ALA A 123 -1.78 4.36 -1.52
CA ALA A 123 -0.42 4.84 -1.33
C ALA A 123 -0.36 6.35 -1.14
N VAL A 124 0.70 6.82 -0.51
CA VAL A 124 1.11 8.22 -0.47
C VAL A 124 2.22 8.44 -1.48
N ILE A 125 2.03 9.43 -2.35
CA ILE A 125 2.97 9.81 -3.41
C ILE A 125 3.57 11.18 -3.06
N GLY A 126 4.89 11.25 -3.01
CA GLY A 126 5.63 12.46 -2.61
C GLY A 126 6.79 12.77 -3.56
N LYS A 127 7.35 13.98 -3.47
CA LYS A 127 8.50 14.40 -4.30
C LYS A 127 9.86 14.26 -3.60
N SER A 128 9.86 13.97 -2.30
CA SER A 128 11.07 13.89 -1.47
C SER A 128 10.81 13.11 -0.20
N ALA A 129 11.82 12.43 0.33
CA ALA A 129 11.78 11.79 1.63
C ALA A 129 11.79 12.80 2.78
N LYS A 130 12.28 14.03 2.53
CA LYS A 130 12.41 15.06 3.56
C LYS A 130 11.04 15.63 3.95
N PRO A 131 10.69 15.63 5.25
CA PRO A 131 9.48 16.29 5.73
C PRO A 131 9.58 17.81 5.57
N GLY A 132 8.47 18.52 5.78
CA GLY A 132 8.42 19.98 5.77
C GLY A 132 7.72 20.60 4.56
N PRO A 133 7.58 21.94 4.53
CA PRO A 133 6.77 22.63 3.52
C PRO A 133 7.36 22.57 2.10
N ASN A 134 8.69 22.43 1.98
CA ASN A 134 9.40 22.72 0.74
C ASN A 134 9.27 21.66 -0.35
N ASN A 135 8.78 20.46 -0.04
CA ASN A 135 8.76 19.32 -0.97
C ASN A 135 7.36 18.99 -1.51
N GLY A 136 6.47 19.97 -1.50
CA GLY A 136 5.11 19.86 -2.05
C GLY A 136 4.18 18.98 -1.22
N PRO A 137 2.93 18.84 -1.67
CA PRO A 137 1.95 18.02 -0.96
C PRO A 137 2.26 16.53 -1.08
N ARG A 138 1.74 15.74 -0.13
CA ARG A 138 1.87 14.29 -0.09
C ARG A 138 0.51 13.74 -0.49
N GLU A 139 0.41 13.28 -1.72
CA GLU A 139 -0.87 12.92 -2.32
C GLU A 139 -1.25 11.51 -1.91
N TRP A 140 -2.40 11.34 -1.29
CA TRP A 140 -2.99 10.02 -1.09
C TRP A 140 -3.66 9.62 -2.40
N VAL A 141 -3.28 8.47 -2.95
CA VAL A 141 -3.75 7.98 -4.24
C VAL A 141 -4.30 6.56 -4.08
N VAL A 142 -5.49 6.34 -4.62
CA VAL A 142 -6.09 5.03 -4.84
C VAL A 142 -5.73 4.56 -6.23
N ILE A 143 -5.17 3.36 -6.32
CA ILE A 143 -4.66 2.75 -7.54
C ILE A 143 -5.44 1.46 -7.74
N HIS A 144 -6.33 1.44 -8.74
CA HIS A 144 -7.34 0.40 -8.89
C HIS A 144 -7.21 -0.30 -10.25
N TRP A 145 -7.10 -1.62 -10.25
CA TRP A 145 -7.18 -2.40 -11.46
C TRP A 145 -8.63 -2.50 -11.95
N LYS A 146 -8.91 -2.08 -13.18
CA LYS A 146 -10.25 -2.18 -13.81
C LYS A 146 -10.30 -3.29 -14.86
N GLY A 147 -9.72 -4.44 -14.55
CA GLY A 147 -9.75 -5.63 -15.41
C GLY A 147 -8.76 -5.64 -16.57
N THR A 148 -8.51 -4.48 -17.20
CA THR A 148 -7.59 -4.36 -18.36
C THR A 148 -6.51 -3.31 -18.18
N HIS A 149 -6.72 -2.34 -17.29
CA HIS A 149 -5.80 -1.24 -17.05
C HIS A 149 -5.88 -0.78 -15.59
N TRP A 150 -4.88 -0.03 -15.15
CA TRP A 150 -4.84 0.62 -13.85
C TRP A 150 -5.40 2.04 -13.95
N GLU A 151 -6.29 2.40 -13.03
CA GLU A 151 -6.72 3.78 -12.79
C GLU A 151 -6.04 4.33 -11.53
N PHE A 152 -5.82 5.65 -11.50
CA PHE A 152 -5.13 6.36 -10.43
C PHE A 152 -5.93 7.58 -10.01
N HIS A 153 -6.45 7.57 -8.78
CA HIS A 153 -7.38 8.59 -8.28
C HIS A 153 -6.83 9.24 -7.02
N LYS A 154 -6.65 10.56 -7.05
CA LYS A 154 -6.25 11.34 -5.87
C LYS A 154 -7.41 11.41 -4.88
N VAL A 155 -7.12 11.11 -3.62
CA VAL A 155 -8.06 11.19 -2.49
C VAL A 155 -7.97 12.57 -1.85
N CYS A 156 -6.76 12.92 -1.40
CA CYS A 156 -6.48 14.13 -0.65
C CYS A 156 -4.96 14.38 -0.59
N GLU A 157 -4.55 15.37 0.19
CA GLU A 157 -3.16 15.66 0.51
C GLU A 157 -2.96 15.59 2.02
N SER A 158 -1.80 15.10 2.46
CA SER A 158 -1.35 15.15 3.85
C SER A 158 0.04 15.78 3.96
N THR A 159 0.58 15.83 5.18
CA THR A 159 1.78 16.60 5.49
C THR A 159 3.04 15.77 5.60
N HIS A 160 2.93 14.42 5.64
CA HIS A 160 4.05 13.53 5.79
C HIS A 160 3.91 12.24 4.96
N ASN A 161 5.03 11.70 4.47
CA ASN A 161 5.02 10.49 3.63
C ASN A 161 4.63 9.22 4.39
N TYR A 162 4.77 9.25 5.71
CA TYR A 162 4.42 8.13 6.61
C TYR A 162 3.04 8.32 7.24
N ASP A 163 2.20 9.20 6.70
CA ASP A 163 0.79 9.23 7.09
C ASP A 163 0.14 7.95 6.54
N MET A 164 -0.08 7.00 7.45
CA MET A 164 -0.56 5.66 7.10
C MET A 164 -2.05 5.55 7.39
N GLY A 165 -2.80 4.90 6.50
CA GLY A 165 -4.23 4.70 6.67
C GLY A 165 -4.70 3.40 6.04
N SER A 166 -5.96 3.07 6.26
CA SER A 166 -6.57 1.84 5.74
C SER A 166 -7.72 2.17 4.80
N ILE A 167 -7.90 1.33 3.78
CA ILE A 167 -9.04 1.40 2.86
C ILE A 167 -10.00 0.24 3.11
N TYR A 168 -11.26 0.58 3.34
CA TYR A 168 -12.35 -0.36 3.57
C TYR A 168 -13.27 -0.35 2.35
N ILE A 169 -13.57 -1.53 1.81
CA ILE A 169 -14.36 -1.69 0.60
C ILE A 169 -15.69 -2.37 0.97
N GLU A 170 -16.80 -1.66 0.77
CA GLU A 170 -18.15 -2.21 0.82
C GLU A 170 -18.79 -2.12 -0.57
N PRO A 171 -19.87 -2.89 -0.85
CA PRO A 171 -20.50 -2.95 -2.17
C PRO A 171 -20.80 -1.62 -2.88
N LYS A 172 -21.17 -0.59 -2.12
CA LYS A 172 -21.62 0.70 -2.66
C LYS A 172 -20.84 1.88 -2.09
N LEU A 173 -19.90 1.61 -1.18
CA LEU A 173 -19.27 2.65 -0.37
C LEU A 173 -17.87 2.22 0.02
N TRP A 174 -16.89 3.02 -0.34
CA TRP A 174 -15.51 2.83 0.07
C TRP A 174 -15.15 3.88 1.10
N ARG A 175 -14.35 3.51 2.08
CA ARG A 175 -13.90 4.39 3.16
C ARG A 175 -12.40 4.38 3.26
N ILE A 176 -11.82 5.56 3.46
CA ILE A 176 -10.44 5.70 3.91
C ILE A 176 -10.46 6.33 5.29
N ILE A 177 -9.72 5.72 6.21
CA ILE A 177 -9.47 6.27 7.54
C ILE A 177 -7.97 6.41 7.70
N GLY A 178 -7.52 7.64 7.91
CA GLY A 178 -6.10 7.97 8.00
C GLY A 178 -5.87 9.36 8.58
N PRO A 179 -4.63 9.67 9.03
CA PRO A 179 -4.27 10.95 9.60
C PRO A 179 -4.00 11.99 8.51
N THR A 180 -5.01 12.31 7.70
CA THR A 180 -4.84 13.22 6.54
C THR A 180 -5.06 14.69 6.89
N ALA A 181 -5.47 15.01 8.13
CA ALA A 181 -5.55 16.39 8.60
C ALA A 181 -4.33 16.70 9.48
N ALA A 182 -3.84 17.94 9.42
CA ALA A 182 -2.69 18.36 10.21
C ALA A 182 -2.99 18.25 11.71
N GLY A 183 -2.08 17.59 12.45
CA GLY A 183 -2.08 17.58 13.91
C GLY A 183 -1.17 18.67 14.50
N PRO A 184 -0.96 18.66 15.83
CA PRO A 184 -0.10 19.64 16.52
C PRO A 184 1.36 19.62 16.07
N GLN A 185 1.84 18.52 15.47
CA GLN A 185 3.16 18.44 14.83
C GLN A 185 2.98 18.43 13.30
N GLN A 186 2.69 19.58 12.70
CA GLN A 186 2.25 19.69 11.30
C GLN A 186 3.09 18.89 10.29
N TYR A 187 4.42 18.89 10.40
CA TYR A 187 5.31 18.15 9.48
C TYR A 187 5.92 16.89 10.11
N GLY A 188 5.49 16.51 11.31
CA GLY A 188 5.78 15.21 11.90
C GLY A 188 4.83 14.16 11.34
N THR A 189 5.22 12.89 11.42
CA THR A 189 4.36 11.77 11.01
C THR A 189 3.02 11.81 11.73
N GLY A 190 1.94 11.56 10.99
CA GLY A 190 0.58 11.50 11.49
C GLY A 190 -0.10 12.86 11.58
N GLY A 191 -1.23 12.88 12.29
CA GLY A 191 -2.06 14.07 12.38
C GLY A 191 -3.40 13.78 13.05
N GLU A 192 -4.41 14.55 12.69
CA GLU A 192 -5.78 14.26 13.06
C GLU A 192 -6.37 13.22 12.12
N MET A 193 -7.10 12.27 12.69
CA MET A 193 -7.74 11.19 11.96
C MET A 193 -8.94 11.74 11.17
N VAL A 194 -9.08 11.33 9.92
CA VAL A 194 -10.18 11.77 9.04
C VAL A 194 -10.85 10.56 8.41
N LEU A 195 -12.18 10.63 8.27
CA LEU A 195 -12.96 9.70 7.47
C LEU A 195 -13.25 10.32 6.10
N TRP A 196 -12.84 9.61 5.05
CA TRP A 196 -13.18 9.89 3.66
C TRP A 196 -14.09 8.80 3.09
N GLU A 197 -15.02 9.18 2.23
CA GLU A 197 -15.94 8.27 1.56
C GLU A 197 -15.96 8.46 0.05
N SER A 198 -16.14 7.35 -0.67
CA SER A 198 -16.36 7.31 -2.11
C SER A 198 -17.54 6.38 -2.42
N ASN A 199 -18.45 6.82 -3.29
CA ASN A 199 -19.61 6.05 -3.75
C ASN A 199 -19.48 5.61 -5.21
N ASP A 200 -18.31 5.81 -5.82
CA ASP A 200 -18.04 5.61 -7.25
C ASP A 200 -16.77 4.79 -7.50
N GLU A 201 -16.52 3.80 -6.64
CA GLU A 201 -15.37 2.91 -6.70
C GLU A 201 -14.02 3.63 -6.63
N GLY A 202 -13.92 4.63 -5.75
CA GLY A 202 -12.68 5.32 -5.44
C GLY A 202 -12.28 6.39 -6.46
N LYS A 203 -13.15 6.74 -7.42
CA LYS A 203 -12.88 7.78 -8.43
C LYS A 203 -12.94 9.18 -7.83
N THR A 204 -13.92 9.44 -6.98
CA THR A 204 -14.04 10.70 -6.24
C THR A 204 -14.20 10.44 -4.75
N TRP A 205 -13.66 11.36 -3.94
CA TRP A 205 -13.61 11.22 -2.49
C TRP A 205 -14.14 12.47 -1.81
N THR A 206 -15.01 12.28 -0.81
CA THR A 206 -15.55 13.35 0.03
C THR A 206 -15.02 13.19 1.44
N LYS A 207 -14.48 14.27 2.00
CA LYS A 207 -14.17 14.33 3.43
C LYS A 207 -15.47 14.37 4.21
N ILE A 208 -15.73 13.36 5.03
CA ILE A 208 -16.97 13.29 5.82
C ILE A 208 -16.82 14.04 7.14
N ARG A 209 -15.76 13.75 7.89
CA ARG A 209 -15.46 14.43 9.16
C ARG A 209 -14.04 14.14 9.64
N ASN A 210 -13.54 15.01 10.52
CA ASN A 210 -12.45 14.65 11.41
C ASN A 210 -13.01 13.67 12.47
N LEU A 211 -12.28 12.60 12.74
CA LEU A 211 -12.56 11.66 13.81
C LEU A 211 -11.90 12.08 15.13
N THR A 212 -10.83 12.88 15.05
CA THR A 212 -10.13 13.50 16.19
C THR A 212 -9.87 14.97 15.88
N GLU A 213 -9.84 15.82 16.91
CA GLU A 213 -9.54 17.25 16.77
C GLU A 213 -8.80 17.77 18.01
N LYS A 214 -7.88 18.72 17.80
CA LYS A 214 -7.10 19.36 18.88
C LYS A 214 -6.37 18.35 19.77
N SER A 215 -5.92 17.26 19.16
CA SER A 215 -5.16 16.23 19.85
C SER A 215 -3.84 16.81 20.36
N PRO A 216 -3.36 16.41 21.54
CA PRO A 216 -2.07 16.87 22.07
C PRO A 216 -0.87 16.31 21.28
N ARG A 217 -1.08 15.25 20.49
CA ARG A 217 -0.08 14.59 19.64
C ARG A 217 -0.71 14.10 18.33
N ASN A 218 0.11 13.96 17.30
CA ASN A 218 -0.29 13.30 16.06
C ASN A 218 -0.69 11.83 16.27
N HIS A 219 -1.65 11.35 15.49
CA HIS A 219 -1.95 9.93 15.34
C HIS A 219 -1.18 9.38 14.13
N PRO A 220 -0.16 8.53 14.31
CA PRO A 220 0.70 8.10 13.20
C PRO A 220 0.07 7.01 12.32
N MET A 221 -0.76 6.13 12.89
CA MET A 221 -1.32 4.98 12.18
C MET A 221 -2.63 4.52 12.84
N PRO A 222 -3.75 4.39 12.09
CA PRO A 222 -4.88 3.59 12.51
C PRO A 222 -4.56 2.10 12.30
N ALA A 223 -4.90 1.26 13.27
CA ALA A 223 -4.92 -0.18 13.03
C ALA A 223 -6.18 -0.56 12.22
N THR A 224 -6.02 -1.38 11.18
CA THR A 224 -7.14 -1.94 10.43
C THR A 224 -8.05 -2.70 11.39
N SER A 225 -9.31 -2.28 11.52
CA SER A 225 -10.28 -3.06 12.30
C SER A 225 -10.64 -4.32 11.52
N ILE A 226 -10.35 -5.50 12.06
CA ILE A 226 -10.93 -6.75 11.55
C ILE A 226 -12.42 -6.67 11.90
N ALA A 227 -13.27 -6.37 10.92
CA ALA A 227 -14.70 -6.33 11.10
C ALA A 227 -15.19 -7.73 11.53
N ARG A 228 -15.50 -7.90 12.83
CA ARG A 228 -16.53 -8.87 13.22
C ARG A 228 -17.85 -8.33 12.69
N LYS A 229 -18.61 -9.17 11.99
CA LYS A 229 -19.97 -8.88 11.54
C LYS A 229 -20.76 -8.16 12.65
N CYS A 230 -21.46 -7.10 12.27
CA CYS A 230 -22.21 -6.12 13.07
C CYS A 230 -21.42 -4.86 13.46
N GLY A 231 -21.95 -3.72 13.02
CA GLY A 231 -21.28 -2.44 13.00
C GLY A 231 -20.92 -1.94 14.38
N PHE A 232 -19.62 -1.88 14.66
CA PHE A 232 -18.95 -0.90 15.50
C PHE A 232 -17.49 -0.88 15.07
N LEU A 233 -17.02 0.25 14.56
CA LEU A 233 -15.61 0.43 14.19
C LEU A 233 -14.82 0.72 15.47
N ARG A 234 -14.08 -0.27 15.97
CA ARG A 234 -13.13 -0.09 17.08
C ARG A 234 -11.72 -0.07 16.51
N LEU A 235 -11.11 1.12 16.47
CA LEU A 235 -9.67 1.29 16.25
C LEU A 235 -8.94 0.65 17.45
N LEU A 236 -8.25 -0.48 17.24
CA LEU A 236 -7.41 -1.12 18.25
C LEU A 236 -5.95 -0.94 17.87
N GLY A 237 -5.28 0.06 18.42
CA GLY A 237 -3.83 0.20 18.28
C GLY A 237 -3.11 -1.04 18.85
N ARG A 238 -2.25 -1.66 18.04
CA ARG A 238 -1.21 -2.57 18.53
C ARG A 238 0.13 -1.85 18.37
N TRP A 239 0.88 -1.83 19.47
CA TRP A 239 2.22 -1.25 19.62
C TRP A 239 3.25 -1.93 18.73
#